data_AF-A0AAW1B3T9-F1
#
_entry.id   AF-A0AAW1B3T9-F1
#
_cell.length_a   1.000
_cell.length_b   1.000
_cell.length_c   1.000
_cell.angle_alpha   90.00
_cell.angle_beta   90.00
_cell.angle_gamma   90.00
#
_symmetry.space_group_name_H-M   'P 1'
#
loop_
_entity.id
_entity.type
_entity.pdbx_description
1 polymer ?
#
loop_
_entity_poly.entity_id
_entity_poly.type
_entity_poly.pdbx_seq_one_letter_code
_entity_poly.pdbx_strand_id
1 'polypeptide(L)'
;MFRRHKPSTLEPKKDLAIQGSALPTPYNGMRSFFNLSQLVLSAGHLRPLPVLRHSKITYVEVEILDAHSKKQICVVDKMPPSSTLLDVKHKFHKICPQWYPSRIGLRLERNGPYLKDSVNIKSLAASSIITLYFTDMGQQVSWITVFLTEYTGPLLIYLLFYFRFSTIYDAKESARCLRHSVVHLACICHCLHYIRLLLETLFVHKISEGHTPLKNMIKGCVFYWGFTSWFAYYINHPQYTPPSFGNKQVSLATFGFLVCEAGNHFINVALVHQNQSGNKVSFPNPTLNPFTWIFTLVSCPNYTYEIGSWLCFTVMTQTLPVGVFALLMSVQMVQWARKKHQLYLKKCIMHKWRKAMIPFVL
;
A
#
# COMPACT_ATOMS: atom_id res chain seq x y z
N MET A 1 -11.48 -2.28 -57.92
CA MET A 1 -10.97 -3.56 -58.48
C MET A 1 -10.24 -4.29 -57.35
N PHE A 2 -10.91 -5.18 -56.63
CA PHE A 2 -10.91 -6.65 -56.82
C PHE A 2 -9.50 -7.26 -56.65
N ARG A 3 -9.23 -8.32 -55.88
CA ARG A 3 -10.01 -9.20 -54.98
C ARG A 3 -8.98 -10.09 -54.24
N ARG A 4 -9.37 -10.64 -53.09
CA ARG A 4 -8.78 -11.79 -52.36
C ARG A 4 -8.24 -12.91 -53.27
N HIS A 5 -7.19 -13.61 -52.83
CA HIS A 5 -7.23 -15.05 -52.46
C HIS A 5 -5.88 -15.61 -51.94
N LYS A 6 -5.94 -16.31 -50.78
CA LYS A 6 -5.14 -17.52 -50.44
C LYS A 6 -5.74 -18.72 -51.22
N PRO A 7 -5.18 -19.97 -51.26
CA PRO A 7 -3.98 -20.55 -50.61
C PRO A 7 -3.17 -21.55 -51.52
N SER A 8 -2.29 -22.33 -50.86
CA SER A 8 -1.97 -23.77 -51.06
C SER A 8 -0.81 -24.23 -51.99
N THR A 9 0.17 -24.88 -51.32
CA THR A 9 0.84 -26.17 -51.62
C THR A 9 1.66 -26.35 -52.91
N LEU A 10 2.97 -26.67 -52.78
CA LEU A 10 3.54 -28.04 -52.90
C LEU A 10 5.09 -28.00 -52.78
N GLU A 11 5.66 -28.93 -52.01
CA GLU A 11 7.06 -29.42 -52.03
C GLU A 11 7.39 -30.21 -53.33
N PRO A 12 8.57 -30.86 -53.64
CA PRO A 12 9.67 -31.36 -52.75
C PRO A 12 11.12 -31.47 -53.32
N LYS A 13 12.09 -31.82 -52.44
CA LYS A 13 13.19 -32.83 -52.63
C LYS A 13 14.09 -32.85 -51.37
N LYS A 14 14.02 -33.82 -50.45
CA LYS A 14 14.61 -35.20 -50.39
C LYS A 14 16.14 -35.29 -50.48
N ASP A 15 16.76 -35.74 -49.38
CA ASP A 15 17.59 -36.97 -49.21
C ASP A 15 17.73 -37.24 -47.68
N LEU A 16 17.23 -38.31 -47.02
CA LEU A 16 17.39 -39.79 -47.01
C LEU A 16 18.55 -40.34 -46.14
N ALA A 17 18.20 -40.94 -44.98
CA ALA A 17 18.67 -42.23 -44.41
C ALA A 17 18.13 -42.39 -42.96
N ILE A 18 17.07 -43.18 -42.69
CA ILE A 18 17.04 -44.62 -42.24
C ILE A 18 17.54 -44.75 -40.77
N GLN A 19 16.81 -45.24 -39.74
CA GLN A 19 15.93 -46.42 -39.63
C GLN A 19 15.09 -46.45 -38.31
N GLY A 20 13.78 -46.82 -38.41
CA GLY A 20 12.96 -47.69 -37.52
C GLY A 20 12.67 -47.30 -36.05
N SER A 21 11.49 -46.78 -35.66
CA SER A 21 10.20 -47.46 -35.30
C SER A 21 10.28 -48.39 -34.06
N ALA A 22 9.46 -48.33 -33.00
CA ALA A 22 8.07 -47.89 -32.85
C ALA A 22 7.68 -47.59 -31.37
N LEU A 23 6.65 -46.76 -31.19
CA LEU A 23 5.81 -46.53 -29.98
C LEU A 23 4.54 -47.47 -30.09
N PRO A 24 3.54 -47.58 -29.16
CA PRO A 24 3.11 -46.57 -28.16
C PRO A 24 2.45 -47.04 -26.81
N THR A 25 2.29 -46.05 -25.90
CA THR A 25 1.08 -45.75 -25.06
C THR A 25 0.76 -46.50 -23.73
N PRO A 26 -0.02 -45.86 -22.80
CA PRO A 26 0.31 -45.82 -21.37
C PRO A 26 -0.83 -46.25 -20.41
N TYR A 27 -0.51 -46.09 -19.11
CA TYR A 27 -1.41 -45.81 -17.97
C TYR A 27 -2.08 -46.99 -17.25
N ASN A 28 -1.66 -47.31 -16.01
CA ASN A 28 -2.26 -46.81 -14.74
C ASN A 28 -2.00 -47.79 -13.56
N GLY A 29 -1.84 -47.24 -12.34
CA GLY A 29 -2.45 -47.83 -11.13
C GLY A 29 -1.69 -48.85 -10.27
N MET A 30 -0.98 -48.34 -9.27
CA MET A 30 -0.94 -48.81 -7.86
C MET A 30 -0.23 -50.12 -7.44
N ARG A 31 0.57 -49.96 -6.35
CA ARG A 31 1.13 -50.95 -5.38
C ARG A 31 2.37 -51.69 -5.90
N SER A 32 3.52 -51.63 -5.22
CA SER A 32 3.69 -52.35 -3.97
C SER A 32 4.99 -51.96 -3.23
N PHE A 33 4.88 -51.92 -1.91
CA PHE A 33 5.85 -51.57 -0.88
C PHE A 33 6.95 -52.65 -0.68
N PHE A 34 7.91 -52.80 -1.59
CA PHE A 34 8.93 -53.87 -1.43
C PHE A 34 10.38 -53.53 -1.82
N ASN A 35 10.79 -52.25 -1.88
CA ASN A 35 12.19 -51.89 -2.18
C ASN A 35 12.90 -51.05 -1.10
N LEU A 36 12.46 -51.14 0.16
CA LEU A 36 13.09 -50.41 1.27
C LEU A 36 14.04 -51.24 2.15
N SER A 37 14.26 -52.52 1.84
CA SER A 37 15.15 -53.41 2.63
C SER A 37 16.49 -53.74 1.98
N GLN A 38 16.76 -53.28 0.76
CA GLN A 38 18.04 -53.55 0.06
C GLN A 38 19.02 -52.36 0.03
N LEU A 39 18.65 -51.22 0.63
CA LEU A 39 19.51 -50.04 0.72
C LEU A 39 20.10 -49.83 2.15
N VAL A 40 20.27 -50.91 2.92
CA VAL A 40 20.80 -50.85 4.30
C VAL A 40 22.12 -51.60 4.47
N LEU A 41 22.65 -52.28 3.44
CA LEU A 41 23.88 -53.09 3.57
C LEU A 41 24.91 -52.85 2.45
N SER A 42 25.26 -51.59 2.21
CA SER A 42 26.51 -51.23 1.52
C SER A 42 27.20 -50.09 2.28
N ALA A 43 27.58 -50.41 3.51
CA ALA A 43 28.55 -49.67 4.28
C ALA A 43 29.96 -50.09 3.80
N GLY A 44 30.81 -49.13 3.45
CA GLY A 44 32.24 -49.40 3.26
C GLY A 44 32.94 -48.58 2.18
N HIS A 45 33.02 -47.26 2.32
CA HIS A 45 34.24 -46.46 2.10
C HIS A 45 33.92 -44.98 2.35
N LEU A 46 34.25 -44.50 3.55
CA LEU A 46 34.24 -43.09 3.88
C LEU A 46 35.36 -42.40 3.08
N ARG A 47 35.00 -41.66 2.02
CA ARG A 47 35.83 -40.52 1.58
C ARG A 47 35.86 -39.52 2.73
N PRO A 48 37.02 -38.94 3.10
CA PRO A 48 37.01 -37.79 3.99
C PRO A 48 36.15 -36.70 3.33
N LEU A 49 35.07 -36.29 4.00
CA LEU A 49 34.38 -35.07 3.62
C LEU A 49 35.41 -33.93 3.59
N PRO A 50 35.33 -32.99 2.65
CA PRO A 50 36.12 -31.77 2.77
C PRO A 50 35.80 -31.18 4.14
N VAL A 51 36.83 -31.05 4.98
CA VAL A 51 36.73 -30.38 6.27
C VAL A 51 36.08 -29.03 6.00
N LEU A 52 34.83 -28.89 6.44
CA LEU A 52 34.14 -27.61 6.43
C LEU A 52 34.97 -26.73 7.35
N ARG A 53 35.87 -25.92 6.77
CA ARG A 53 36.60 -24.90 7.50
C ARG A 53 35.57 -24.17 8.32
N HIS A 54 35.67 -24.23 9.64
CA HIS A 54 34.95 -23.33 10.51
C HIS A 54 35.39 -21.93 10.10
N SER A 55 34.58 -21.28 9.25
CA SER A 55 34.69 -19.85 9.01
C SER A 55 34.58 -19.22 10.38
N LYS A 56 35.69 -18.70 10.92
CA LYS A 56 35.70 -17.91 12.15
C LYS A 56 34.58 -16.88 11.99
N ILE A 57 33.48 -17.05 12.71
CA ILE A 57 32.36 -16.11 12.66
C ILE A 57 32.92 -14.81 13.21
N THR A 58 33.17 -13.85 12.32
CA THR A 58 33.64 -12.52 12.71
C THR A 58 32.44 -11.82 13.33
N TYR A 59 32.44 -11.68 14.64
CA TYR A 59 31.39 -10.94 15.34
C TYR A 59 31.67 -9.45 15.26
N VAL A 60 30.60 -8.68 15.14
CA VAL A 60 30.62 -7.22 15.24
C VAL A 60 30.09 -6.82 16.61
N GLU A 61 30.74 -5.85 17.23
CA GLU A 61 30.29 -5.18 18.43
C GLU A 61 29.59 -3.88 18.04
N VAL A 62 28.39 -3.65 18.57
CA VAL A 62 27.61 -2.44 18.27
C VAL A 62 27.50 -1.61 19.53
N GLU A 63 28.26 -0.54 19.58
CA GLU A 63 28.19 0.46 20.63
C GLU A 63 27.02 1.42 20.36
N ILE A 64 26.15 1.61 21.36
CA ILE A 64 24.99 2.49 21.23
C ILE A 64 25.14 3.67 22.19
N LEU A 65 25.30 4.86 21.61
CA LEU A 65 25.45 6.12 22.32
C LEU A 65 24.15 6.92 22.25
N ASP A 66 23.82 7.66 23.30
CA ASP A 66 22.75 8.64 23.26
C ASP A 66 23.09 9.79 22.29
N ALA A 67 22.19 10.10 21.35
CA ALA A 67 22.46 11.11 20.32
C ALA A 67 22.67 12.52 20.88
N HIS A 68 22.09 12.83 22.06
CA HIS A 68 22.15 14.15 22.67
C HIS A 68 23.35 14.31 23.61
N SER A 69 23.45 13.40 24.58
CA SER A 69 24.43 13.45 25.68
C SER A 69 25.75 12.76 25.35
N LYS A 70 25.82 11.97 24.27
CA LYS A 70 26.95 11.10 23.89
C LYS A 70 27.33 10.05 24.92
N LYS A 71 26.53 9.89 25.98
CA LYS A 71 26.76 8.86 26.98
C LYS A 71 26.51 7.50 26.34
N GLN A 72 27.38 6.56 26.63
CA GLN A 72 27.18 5.18 26.25
C GLN A 72 25.96 4.64 27.00
N ILE A 73 24.99 4.13 26.25
CA ILE A 73 23.78 3.53 26.83
C ILE A 73 24.04 2.05 27.06
N CYS A 74 24.48 1.36 26.02
CA CYS A 74 24.86 -0.05 26.10
C CYS A 74 25.74 -0.45 24.91
N VAL A 75 26.35 -1.61 25.05
CA VAL A 75 27.09 -2.29 23.99
C VAL A 75 26.34 -3.58 23.68
N VAL A 76 26.10 -3.83 22.40
CA VAL A 76 25.46 -5.05 21.92
C VAL A 76 26.51 -5.96 21.31
N ASP A 77 26.92 -6.94 22.11
CA ASP A 77 27.98 -7.87 21.76
C ASP A 77 27.52 -8.99 20.82
N LYS A 78 28.53 -9.59 20.16
CA LYS A 78 28.41 -10.84 19.41
C LYS A 78 27.29 -10.76 18.35
N MET A 79 27.32 -9.72 17.51
CA MET A 79 26.42 -9.64 16.36
C MET A 79 27.00 -10.35 15.15
N PRO A 80 26.32 -11.35 14.59
CA PRO A 80 26.64 -11.87 13.26
C PRO A 80 26.60 -10.73 12.23
N PRO A 81 27.51 -10.69 11.23
CA PRO A 81 27.50 -9.65 10.20
C PRO A 81 26.24 -9.68 9.32
N SER A 82 25.58 -10.84 9.23
CA SER A 82 24.31 -11.04 8.51
C SER A 82 23.10 -10.56 9.30
N SER A 83 23.25 -10.16 10.57
CA SER A 83 22.16 -9.60 11.35
C SER A 83 21.72 -8.25 10.80
N THR A 84 20.45 -7.98 10.98
CA THR A 84 19.79 -6.75 10.56
C THR A 84 19.81 -5.71 11.66
N LEU A 85 19.52 -4.46 11.32
CA LEU A 85 19.33 -3.41 12.31
C LEU A 85 18.16 -3.73 13.26
N LEU A 86 17.13 -4.44 12.78
CA LEU A 86 16.03 -4.90 13.63
C LEU A 86 16.52 -5.84 14.74
N ASP A 87 17.46 -6.74 14.43
CA ASP A 87 18.07 -7.63 15.43
C ASP A 87 18.84 -6.83 16.49
N VAL A 88 19.53 -5.75 16.09
CA VAL A 88 20.17 -4.81 17.01
C VAL A 88 19.16 -4.18 17.93
N LYS A 89 18.04 -3.68 17.40
CA LYS A 89 16.96 -3.08 18.19
C LYS A 89 16.35 -4.07 19.18
N HIS A 90 16.15 -5.33 18.77
CA HIS A 90 15.66 -6.37 19.67
C HIS A 90 16.65 -6.68 20.80
N LYS A 91 17.96 -6.80 20.51
CA LYS A 91 18.97 -6.99 21.55
C LYS A 91 19.08 -5.76 22.47
N PHE A 92 19.03 -4.55 21.93
CA PHE A 92 18.99 -3.31 22.71
C PHE A 92 17.80 -3.30 23.67
N HIS A 93 16.59 -3.63 23.19
CA HIS A 93 15.41 -3.72 24.04
C HIS A 93 15.55 -4.76 25.15
N LYS A 94 16.24 -5.89 24.91
CA LYS A 94 16.53 -6.87 25.98
C LYS A 94 17.40 -6.28 27.09
N ILE A 95 18.34 -5.39 26.75
CA ILE A 95 19.23 -4.71 27.71
C ILE A 95 18.51 -3.51 28.36
N CYS A 96 17.68 -2.81 27.60
CA CYS A 96 16.94 -1.63 28.01
C CYS A 96 15.41 -1.81 27.75
N PRO A 97 14.70 -2.52 28.64
CA PRO A 97 13.29 -2.91 28.44
C PRO A 97 12.30 -1.74 28.28
N GLN A 98 12.68 -0.54 28.70
CA GLN A 98 11.84 0.67 28.58
C GLN A 98 11.60 1.10 27.12
N TRP A 99 12.45 0.68 26.18
CA TRP A 99 12.39 1.09 24.77
C TRP A 99 12.15 -0.11 23.85
N TYR A 100 10.89 -0.38 23.52
CA TYR A 100 10.55 -1.41 22.55
C TYR A 100 11.09 -1.08 21.15
N PRO A 101 11.33 -2.10 20.29
CA PRO A 101 12.09 -1.96 19.04
C PRO A 101 11.69 -0.80 18.13
N SER A 102 10.39 -0.56 17.93
CA SER A 102 9.95 0.52 17.03
C SER A 102 10.18 1.92 17.60
N ARG A 103 10.33 2.12 18.92
CA ARG A 103 10.75 3.42 19.48
C ARG A 103 12.20 3.76 19.20
N ILE A 104 13.02 2.74 18.95
CA ILE A 104 14.46 2.89 18.85
C ILE A 104 14.80 3.48 17.48
N GLY A 105 15.16 4.75 17.43
CA GLY A 105 15.77 5.38 16.26
C GLY A 105 17.29 5.23 16.32
N LEU A 106 17.89 4.58 15.32
CA LEU A 106 19.35 4.43 15.21
C LEU A 106 19.88 5.18 13.99
N ARG A 107 20.99 5.88 14.16
CA ARG A 107 21.68 6.65 13.12
C ARG A 107 23.18 6.38 13.16
N LEU A 108 23.85 6.47 12.01
CA LEU A 108 25.31 6.36 11.95
C LEU A 108 25.98 7.68 12.38
N GLU A 109 25.33 8.80 12.09
CA GLU A 109 25.76 10.15 12.46
C GLU A 109 24.64 10.85 13.23
N ARG A 110 24.97 11.74 14.19
CA ARG A 110 23.95 12.40 15.04
C ARG A 110 22.85 13.10 14.24
N ASN A 111 23.24 13.81 13.18
CA ASN A 111 22.33 14.56 12.31
C ASN A 111 22.00 13.81 11.01
N GLY A 112 22.43 12.55 10.91
CA GLY A 112 22.16 11.71 9.75
C GLY A 112 20.72 11.20 9.72
N PRO A 113 20.31 10.61 8.58
CA PRO A 113 19.01 9.95 8.49
C PRO A 113 18.95 8.71 9.39
N TYR A 114 17.73 8.37 9.85
CA TYR A 114 17.50 7.11 10.54
C TYR A 114 17.74 5.92 9.60
N LEU A 115 18.43 4.90 10.13
CA LEU A 115 18.69 3.67 9.43
C LEU A 115 17.40 2.82 9.34
N LYS A 116 17.23 2.11 8.22
CA LYS A 116 16.09 1.20 8.03
C LYS A 116 16.34 -0.12 8.73
N ASP A 117 15.27 -0.72 9.23
CA ASP A 117 15.30 -1.98 9.98
C ASP A 117 15.89 -3.15 9.16
N SER A 118 15.73 -3.13 7.84
CA SER A 118 16.25 -4.14 6.91
C SER A 118 17.73 -3.99 6.53
N VAL A 119 18.43 -2.96 7.01
CA VAL A 119 19.85 -2.77 6.70
C VAL A 119 20.67 -3.83 7.44
N ASN A 120 21.55 -4.51 6.70
CA ASN A 120 22.48 -5.48 7.27
C ASN A 120 23.65 -4.77 7.96
N ILE A 121 24.05 -5.28 9.12
CA ILE A 121 25.19 -4.73 9.88
C ILE A 121 26.47 -4.76 9.05
N LYS A 122 26.70 -5.79 8.23
CA LYS A 122 27.86 -5.87 7.32
C LYS A 122 27.99 -4.66 6.38
N SER A 123 26.87 -4.05 5.98
CA SER A 123 26.90 -2.87 5.11
C SER A 123 27.27 -1.58 5.83
N LEU A 124 27.21 -1.59 7.17
CA LEU A 124 27.52 -0.47 8.06
C LEU A 124 28.90 -0.63 8.73
N ALA A 125 29.37 -1.86 8.91
CA ALA A 125 30.64 -2.19 9.56
C ALA A 125 31.83 -1.91 8.64
N ALA A 126 32.56 -0.83 8.90
CA ALA A 126 33.92 -0.64 8.36
C ALA A 126 34.99 -1.35 9.22
N SER A 127 34.65 -1.77 10.44
CA SER A 127 35.56 -2.36 11.43
C SER A 127 34.82 -3.34 12.35
N SER A 128 35.53 -3.99 13.28
CA SER A 128 34.94 -4.93 14.26
C SER A 128 33.97 -4.28 15.24
N ILE A 129 33.97 -2.94 15.33
CA ILE A 129 33.11 -2.13 16.20
C ILE A 129 32.36 -1.12 15.33
N ILE A 130 31.05 -0.99 15.55
CA ILE A 130 30.21 0.08 14.99
C ILE A 130 29.66 0.91 16.15
N THR A 131 29.75 2.22 16.04
CA THR A 131 29.04 3.15 16.92
C THR A 131 27.75 3.63 16.25
N LEU A 132 26.61 3.47 16.93
CA LEU A 132 25.30 3.98 16.51
C LEU A 132 24.77 4.99 17.53
N TYR A 133 24.10 6.02 17.03
CA TYR A 133 23.45 7.04 17.85
C TYR A 133 21.97 6.73 18.02
N PHE A 134 21.54 6.62 19.27
CA PHE A 134 20.18 6.36 19.70
C PHE A 134 19.36 7.64 19.85
N THR A 135 18.10 7.57 19.44
CA THR A 135 17.07 8.56 19.76
C THR A 135 15.77 7.84 20.07
N ASP A 136 15.13 8.20 21.19
CA ASP A 136 13.79 7.72 21.51
C ASP A 136 12.76 8.45 20.63
N MET A 137 12.15 7.72 19.70
CA MET A 137 11.14 8.27 18.79
C MET A 137 9.76 8.46 19.44
N GLY A 138 9.59 8.06 20.70
CA GLY A 138 8.31 8.06 21.39
C GLY A 138 7.39 6.93 20.90
N GLN A 139 6.13 6.94 21.34
CA GLN A 139 5.18 5.87 21.01
C GLN A 139 4.94 5.77 19.49
N GLN A 140 5.25 4.61 18.93
CA GLN A 140 5.15 4.33 17.51
C GLN A 140 3.97 3.40 17.20
N VAL A 141 3.38 3.58 16.03
CA VAL A 141 2.29 2.75 15.51
C VAL A 141 2.62 2.36 14.08
N SER A 142 2.23 1.15 13.67
CA SER A 142 2.43 0.67 12.29
C SER A 142 1.60 1.50 11.30
N TRP A 143 2.10 1.73 10.09
CA TRP A 143 1.34 2.44 9.05
C TRP A 143 0.02 1.73 8.69
N ILE A 144 -0.02 0.40 8.73
CA ILE A 144 -1.25 -0.36 8.47
C ILE A 144 -2.31 0.02 9.52
N THR A 145 -1.95 -0.03 10.81
CA THR A 145 -2.86 0.37 11.89
C THR A 145 -3.35 1.81 11.72
N VAL A 146 -2.45 2.73 11.35
CA VAL A 146 -2.81 4.15 11.12
C VAL A 146 -3.91 4.26 10.08
N PHE A 147 -3.73 3.69 8.89
CA PHE A 147 -4.72 3.77 7.82
C PHE A 147 -6.04 3.07 8.19
N LEU A 148 -5.97 1.89 8.79
CA LEU A 148 -7.19 1.17 9.21
C LEU A 148 -7.98 1.97 10.25
N THR A 149 -7.31 2.56 11.25
CA THR A 149 -7.99 3.38 12.26
C THR A 149 -8.52 4.68 11.66
N GLU A 150 -7.74 5.37 10.82
CA GLU A 150 -8.17 6.59 10.14
C GLU A 150 -9.41 6.38 9.28
N TYR A 151 -9.53 5.24 8.59
CA TYR A 151 -10.67 4.93 7.69
C TYR A 151 -11.86 4.23 8.37
N THR A 152 -11.63 3.47 9.44
CA THR A 152 -12.73 2.81 10.18
C THR A 152 -13.61 3.84 10.87
N GLY A 153 -13.03 4.90 11.43
CA GLY A 153 -13.80 5.93 12.13
C GLY A 153 -14.87 6.60 11.26
N PRO A 154 -14.54 7.19 10.10
CA PRO A 154 -15.52 7.79 9.20
C PRO A 154 -16.66 6.85 8.84
N LEU A 155 -16.35 5.58 8.56
CA LEU A 155 -17.37 4.57 8.27
C LEU A 155 -18.39 4.43 9.42
N LEU A 156 -17.90 4.22 10.65
CA LEU A 156 -18.76 4.03 11.82
C LEU A 156 -19.50 5.32 12.21
N ILE A 157 -18.80 6.45 12.17
CA ILE A 157 -19.34 7.77 12.52
C ILE A 157 -20.46 8.14 11.56
N TYR A 158 -20.28 7.96 10.24
CA TYR A 158 -21.35 8.28 9.29
C TYR A 158 -22.60 7.44 9.55
N LEU A 159 -22.42 6.13 9.78
CA LEU A 159 -23.52 5.22 10.10
C LEU A 159 -24.26 5.64 11.39
N LEU A 160 -23.53 6.08 12.41
CA LEU A 160 -24.11 6.61 13.65
C LEU A 160 -25.09 7.77 13.38
N PHE A 161 -24.69 8.74 12.55
CA PHE A 161 -25.57 9.86 12.16
C PHE A 161 -26.70 9.41 11.24
N TYR A 162 -26.47 8.45 10.36
CA TYR A 162 -27.48 7.92 9.45
C TYR A 162 -28.67 7.27 10.20
N PHE A 163 -28.41 6.54 11.28
CA PHE A 163 -29.47 5.91 12.08
C PHE A 163 -30.38 6.90 12.81
N ARG A 164 -29.97 8.17 12.96
CA ARG A 164 -30.71 9.24 13.66
C ARG A 164 -31.15 8.83 15.07
N PHE A 165 -30.22 8.37 15.90
CA PHE A 165 -30.53 8.10 17.31
C PHE A 165 -31.03 9.37 18.01
N SER A 166 -31.98 9.21 18.94
CA SER A 166 -32.66 10.31 19.65
C SER A 166 -31.73 11.18 20.50
N THR A 167 -30.54 10.68 20.83
CA THR A 167 -29.49 11.46 21.51
C THR A 167 -28.85 12.52 20.61
N ILE A 168 -28.93 12.35 19.28
CA ILE A 168 -28.26 13.21 18.29
C ILE A 168 -29.25 14.16 17.62
N TYR A 169 -30.44 13.66 17.28
CA TYR A 169 -31.50 14.46 16.65
C TYR A 169 -32.80 14.34 17.44
N ASP A 170 -33.65 15.36 17.34
CA ASP A 170 -34.96 15.34 18.00
C ASP A 170 -35.79 14.13 17.52
N ALA A 171 -36.31 13.37 18.49
CA ALA A 171 -37.02 12.12 18.22
C ALA A 171 -38.37 12.36 17.52
N LYS A 172 -39.08 13.44 17.87
CA LYS A 172 -40.39 13.75 17.26
C LYS A 172 -40.21 14.19 15.82
N GLU A 173 -39.20 15.00 15.55
CA GLU A 173 -38.86 15.45 14.21
C GLU A 173 -38.37 14.28 13.33
N SER A 174 -37.48 13.45 13.87
CA SER A 174 -36.96 12.27 13.17
C SER A 174 -38.05 11.25 12.82
N ALA A 175 -39.06 11.08 13.69
CA ALA A 175 -40.20 10.19 13.44
C ALA A 175 -41.17 10.74 12.38
N ARG A 176 -41.28 12.07 12.25
CA ARG A 176 -42.18 12.72 11.29
C ARG A 176 -41.55 12.89 9.90
N CYS A 177 -40.24 13.05 9.82
CA CYS A 177 -39.54 13.34 8.58
C CYS A 177 -38.90 12.09 7.97
N LEU A 178 -39.51 11.58 6.89
CA LEU A 178 -38.91 10.53 6.07
C LEU A 178 -37.59 10.99 5.44
N ARG A 179 -36.60 10.09 5.35
CA ARG A 179 -35.33 10.38 4.71
C ARG A 179 -35.51 10.49 3.19
N HIS A 180 -34.94 11.54 2.60
CA HIS A 180 -34.88 11.66 1.15
C HIS A 180 -33.97 10.58 0.53
N SER A 181 -34.27 10.15 -0.69
CA SER A 181 -33.48 9.13 -1.41
C SER A 181 -31.99 9.48 -1.51
N VAL A 182 -31.65 10.77 -1.65
CA VAL A 182 -30.26 11.25 -1.68
C VAL A 182 -29.50 10.95 -0.38
N VAL A 183 -30.16 10.92 0.78
CA VAL A 183 -29.53 10.61 2.07
C VAL A 183 -29.10 9.13 2.10
N HIS A 184 -29.96 8.24 1.57
CA HIS A 184 -29.63 6.82 1.42
C HIS A 184 -28.48 6.61 0.44
N LEU A 185 -28.51 7.27 -0.72
CA LEU A 185 -27.43 7.20 -1.71
C LEU A 185 -26.12 7.76 -1.16
N ALA A 186 -26.16 8.85 -0.40
CA ALA A 186 -25.00 9.42 0.26
C ALA A 186 -24.40 8.45 1.29
N CYS A 187 -25.23 7.79 2.10
CA CYS A 187 -24.78 6.75 3.01
C CYS A 187 -24.12 5.58 2.25
N ILE A 188 -24.74 5.09 1.18
CA ILE A 188 -24.20 3.99 0.38
C ILE A 188 -22.85 4.39 -0.23
N CYS A 189 -22.76 5.55 -0.88
CA CYS A 189 -21.53 6.04 -1.50
C CYS A 189 -20.41 6.22 -0.47
N HIS A 190 -20.71 6.84 0.68
CA HIS A 190 -19.74 7.05 1.74
C HIS A 190 -19.23 5.72 2.33
N CYS A 191 -20.14 4.78 2.61
CA CYS A 191 -19.76 3.45 3.09
C CYS A 191 -18.91 2.70 2.05
N LEU A 192 -19.31 2.70 0.77
CA LEU A 192 -18.55 2.06 -0.30
C LEU A 192 -17.13 2.61 -0.40
N HIS A 193 -16.98 3.94 -0.29
CA HIS A 193 -15.67 4.59 -0.33
C HIS A 193 -14.74 4.15 0.80
N TYR A 194 -15.20 4.21 2.05
CA TYR A 194 -14.36 3.81 3.18
C TYR A 194 -14.16 2.29 3.26
N ILE A 195 -15.14 1.48 2.84
CA ILE A 195 -14.96 0.02 2.71
C ILE A 195 -13.88 -0.26 1.65
N ARG A 196 -13.92 0.40 0.49
CA ARG A 196 -12.85 0.26 -0.52
C ARG A 196 -11.49 0.61 0.06
N LEU A 197 -11.35 1.75 0.75
CA LEU A 197 -10.08 2.15 1.36
C LEU A 197 -9.57 1.13 2.38
N LEU A 198 -10.47 0.56 3.21
CA LEU A 198 -10.12 -0.50 4.17
C LEU A 198 -9.66 -1.77 3.46
N LEU A 199 -10.41 -2.23 2.46
CA LEU A 199 -10.07 -3.43 1.69
C LEU A 199 -8.76 -3.24 0.90
N GLU A 200 -8.55 -2.07 0.29
CA GLU A 200 -7.31 -1.76 -0.40
C GLU A 200 -6.12 -1.71 0.55
N THR A 201 -6.29 -1.15 1.76
CA THR A 201 -5.27 -1.13 2.81
C THR A 201 -4.88 -2.55 3.24
N LEU A 202 -5.84 -3.46 3.37
CA LEU A 202 -5.62 -4.84 3.81
C LEU A 202 -5.06 -5.74 2.71
N PHE A 203 -5.56 -5.61 1.49
CA PHE A 203 -5.37 -6.63 0.45
C PHE A 203 -4.61 -6.14 -0.79
N VAL A 204 -4.59 -4.83 -1.06
CA VAL A 204 -3.97 -4.28 -2.28
C VAL A 204 -2.63 -3.63 -1.95
N HIS A 205 -2.60 -2.73 -0.97
CA HIS A 205 -1.43 -1.94 -0.67
C HIS A 205 -0.34 -2.77 0.04
N LYS A 206 0.86 -2.79 -0.55
CA LYS A 206 2.08 -3.21 0.14
C LYS A 206 2.63 -2.04 0.94
N ILE A 207 2.09 -1.85 2.14
CA ILE A 207 2.54 -0.83 3.07
C ILE A 207 3.91 -1.24 3.59
N SER A 208 4.89 -0.34 3.48
CA SER A 208 6.24 -0.59 4.01
C SER A 208 6.17 -0.84 5.52
N GLU A 209 7.05 -1.71 6.04
CA GLU A 209 7.21 -2.07 7.47
C GLU A 209 7.62 -0.90 8.40
N GLY A 210 7.42 0.35 7.96
CA GLY A 210 7.68 1.54 8.73
C GLY A 210 6.65 1.76 9.83
N HIS A 211 7.08 2.56 10.81
CA HIS A 211 6.23 3.07 11.87
C HIS A 211 6.17 4.60 11.80
N THR A 212 5.15 5.17 12.43
CA THR A 212 5.01 6.62 12.62
C THR A 212 4.64 6.93 14.07
N PRO A 213 4.98 8.12 14.58
CA PRO A 213 4.55 8.56 15.89
C PRO A 213 3.02 8.52 16.04
N LEU A 214 2.53 8.04 17.18
CA LEU A 214 1.10 7.96 17.52
C LEU A 214 0.38 9.30 17.32
N LYS A 215 1.05 10.41 17.63
CA LYS A 215 0.50 11.77 17.46
C LYS A 215 0.08 12.06 16.01
N ASN A 216 0.74 11.47 15.01
CA ASN A 216 0.37 11.66 13.61
C ASN A 216 -0.95 10.94 13.29
N MET A 217 -1.12 9.71 13.80
CA MET A 217 -2.39 8.99 13.69
C MET A 217 -3.53 9.76 14.34
N ILE A 218 -3.33 10.27 15.56
CA ILE A 218 -4.36 11.06 16.27
C ILE A 218 -4.76 12.29 15.46
N LYS A 219 -3.80 13.01 14.87
CA LYS A 219 -4.09 14.17 14.00
C LYS A 219 -4.92 13.77 12.78
N GLY A 220 -4.57 12.66 12.13
CA GLY A 220 -5.32 12.11 10.99
C GLY A 220 -6.74 11.74 11.40
N CYS A 221 -6.91 10.99 12.50
CA CYS A 221 -8.21 10.62 13.04
C CYS A 221 -9.06 11.86 13.36
N VAL A 222 -8.53 12.83 14.11
CA VAL A 222 -9.27 14.07 14.45
C VAL A 222 -9.75 14.78 13.18
N PHE A 223 -8.90 14.85 12.16
CA PHE A 223 -9.27 15.46 10.88
C PHE A 223 -10.40 14.69 10.18
N TYR A 224 -10.18 13.41 9.83
CA TYR A 224 -11.17 12.64 9.07
C TYR A 224 -12.47 12.41 9.84
N TRP A 225 -12.37 12.08 11.13
CA TRP A 225 -13.52 11.77 11.98
C TRP A 225 -14.33 13.02 12.29
N GLY A 226 -13.64 14.14 12.55
CA GLY A 226 -14.27 15.44 12.79
C GLY A 226 -15.04 15.94 11.55
N PHE A 227 -14.41 15.94 10.37
CA PHE A 227 -15.08 16.32 9.13
C PHE A 227 -16.25 15.38 8.80
N THR A 228 -16.06 14.07 8.98
CA THR A 228 -17.15 13.11 8.76
C THR A 228 -18.32 13.36 9.68
N SER A 229 -18.06 13.63 10.96
CA SER A 229 -19.12 13.99 11.91
C SER A 229 -19.85 15.26 11.46
N TRP A 230 -19.10 16.27 11.02
CA TRP A 230 -19.64 17.55 10.59
C TRP A 230 -20.58 17.41 9.39
N PHE A 231 -20.13 16.82 8.28
CA PHE A 231 -21.01 16.68 7.12
C PHE A 231 -22.09 15.61 7.30
N ALA A 232 -21.82 14.52 8.02
CA ALA A 232 -22.81 13.48 8.26
C ALA A 232 -23.97 13.99 9.12
N TYR A 233 -23.69 14.88 10.08
CA TYR A 233 -24.74 15.56 10.85
C TYR A 233 -25.72 16.31 9.94
N TYR A 234 -25.21 17.15 9.02
CA TYR A 234 -26.07 17.94 8.15
C TYR A 234 -26.80 17.11 7.09
N ILE A 235 -26.12 16.16 6.43
CA ILE A 235 -26.73 15.32 5.39
C ILE A 235 -27.85 14.45 5.98
N ASN A 236 -27.66 13.95 7.20
CA ASN A 236 -28.63 13.08 7.83
C ASN A 236 -29.62 13.82 8.72
N HIS A 237 -29.55 15.15 8.86
CA HIS A 237 -30.48 15.91 9.69
C HIS A 237 -31.94 15.74 9.22
N PRO A 238 -32.95 15.66 10.11
CA PRO A 238 -34.37 15.61 9.72
C PRO A 238 -34.81 16.76 8.80
N GLN A 239 -34.22 17.94 8.99
CA GLN A 239 -34.46 19.16 8.19
C GLN A 239 -33.58 19.26 6.93
N TYR A 240 -32.83 18.21 6.57
CA TYR A 240 -32.02 18.22 5.37
C TYR A 240 -32.90 18.47 4.14
N THR A 241 -32.54 19.47 3.34
CA THR A 241 -33.24 19.79 2.09
C THR A 241 -32.51 19.14 0.91
N PRO A 242 -33.22 18.47 -0.01
CA PRO A 242 -32.60 17.83 -1.15
C PRO A 242 -31.96 18.87 -2.10
N PRO A 243 -30.97 18.45 -2.91
CA PRO A 243 -30.26 19.34 -3.81
C PRO A 243 -31.17 20.04 -4.82
N SER A 244 -30.82 21.28 -5.19
CA SER A 244 -31.69 22.22 -5.91
C SER A 244 -32.05 21.78 -7.33
N PHE A 245 -31.19 20.99 -8.00
CA PHE A 245 -31.47 20.48 -9.35
C PHE A 245 -32.06 19.04 -9.33
N GLY A 246 -32.47 18.56 -8.15
CA GLY A 246 -33.25 17.34 -7.97
C GLY A 246 -32.55 16.05 -8.41
N ASN A 247 -33.35 15.05 -8.76
CA ASN A 247 -32.86 13.68 -9.00
C ASN A 247 -31.84 13.57 -10.14
N LYS A 248 -31.91 14.42 -11.16
CA LYS A 248 -30.93 14.40 -12.27
C LYS A 248 -29.52 14.71 -11.78
N GLN A 249 -29.37 15.74 -10.94
CA GLN A 249 -28.09 16.07 -10.30
C GLN A 249 -27.61 14.92 -9.43
N VAL A 250 -28.49 14.36 -8.59
CA VAL A 250 -28.15 13.24 -7.70
C VAL A 250 -27.67 12.04 -8.50
N SER A 251 -28.44 11.57 -9.49
CA SER A 251 -28.09 10.39 -10.28
C SER A 251 -26.79 10.57 -11.07
N LEU A 252 -26.59 11.73 -11.71
CA LEU A 252 -25.35 12.01 -12.46
C LEU A 252 -24.14 12.05 -11.52
N ALA A 253 -24.27 12.69 -10.36
CA ALA A 253 -23.22 12.76 -9.37
C ALA A 253 -22.91 11.39 -8.76
N THR A 254 -23.92 10.57 -8.46
CA THR A 254 -23.72 9.18 -8.01
C THR A 254 -22.99 8.36 -9.07
N PHE A 255 -23.37 8.48 -10.34
CA PHE A 255 -22.67 7.77 -11.43
C PHE A 255 -21.20 8.22 -11.53
N GLY A 256 -20.94 9.52 -11.52
CA GLY A 256 -19.59 10.08 -11.53
C GLY A 256 -18.75 9.61 -10.33
N PHE A 257 -19.36 9.55 -9.15
CA PHE A 257 -18.74 9.02 -7.94
C PHE A 257 -18.29 7.57 -8.13
N LEU A 258 -19.18 6.69 -8.59
CA LEU A 258 -18.87 5.27 -8.79
C LEU A 258 -17.77 5.05 -9.84
N VAL A 259 -17.78 5.84 -10.92
CA VAL A 259 -16.71 5.84 -11.94
C VAL A 259 -15.38 6.24 -11.30
N CYS A 260 -15.37 7.24 -10.42
CA CYS A 260 -14.17 7.67 -9.72
C CYS A 260 -13.67 6.61 -8.72
N GLU A 261 -14.55 6.00 -7.93
CA GLU A 261 -14.17 4.91 -7.01
C GLU A 261 -13.56 3.72 -7.73
N ALA A 262 -14.18 3.28 -8.84
CA ALA A 262 -13.64 2.22 -9.68
C ALA A 262 -12.30 2.62 -10.29
N GLY A 263 -12.20 3.85 -10.80
CA GLY A 263 -10.97 4.40 -11.37
C GLY A 263 -9.83 4.39 -10.38
N ASN A 264 -10.05 4.88 -9.16
CA ASN A 264 -9.06 4.91 -8.09
C ASN A 264 -8.56 3.50 -7.77
N HIS A 265 -9.50 2.54 -7.61
CA HIS A 265 -9.17 1.14 -7.35
C HIS A 265 -8.26 0.54 -8.43
N PHE A 266 -8.63 0.68 -9.70
CA PHE A 266 -7.85 0.14 -10.81
C PHE A 266 -6.47 0.79 -10.93
N ILE A 267 -6.34 2.08 -10.64
CA ILE A 267 -5.03 2.73 -10.54
C ILE A 267 -4.21 2.11 -9.41
N ASN A 268 -4.78 1.95 -8.21
CA ASN A 268 -4.06 1.40 -7.06
C ASN A 268 -3.57 -0.03 -7.32
N VAL A 269 -4.41 -0.87 -7.93
CA VAL A 269 -4.02 -2.22 -8.36
C VAL A 269 -2.88 -2.17 -9.39
N ALA A 270 -2.98 -1.30 -10.40
CA ALA A 270 -1.93 -1.16 -11.43
C ALA A 270 -0.58 -0.71 -10.82
N LEU A 271 -0.62 0.23 -9.87
CA LEU A 271 0.57 0.70 -9.14
C LEU A 271 1.24 -0.43 -8.35
N VAL A 272 0.46 -1.28 -7.70
CA VAL A 272 1.00 -2.40 -6.90
C VAL A 272 1.60 -3.46 -7.81
N HIS A 273 0.93 -3.83 -8.89
CA HIS A 273 1.43 -4.85 -9.83
C HIS A 273 2.79 -4.46 -10.43
N GLN A 274 2.97 -3.19 -10.81
CA GLN A 274 4.25 -2.71 -11.33
C GLN A 274 5.37 -2.73 -10.28
N ASN A 275 5.07 -2.36 -9.04
CA ASN A 275 6.05 -2.44 -7.95
C ASN A 275 6.55 -3.89 -7.72
N GLN A 276 5.74 -4.90 -8.03
CA GLN A 276 6.11 -6.31 -7.94
C GLN A 276 6.98 -6.78 -9.10
N SER A 277 6.79 -6.22 -10.30
CA SER A 277 7.58 -6.56 -11.50
C SER A 277 9.07 -6.17 -11.43
N GLY A 278 9.53 -5.60 -10.32
CA GLY A 278 10.94 -5.24 -10.09
C GLY A 278 11.41 -3.97 -10.82
N ASN A 279 10.61 -3.45 -11.75
CA ASN A 279 10.96 -2.29 -12.57
C ASN A 279 10.71 -0.96 -11.83
N LYS A 280 11.42 -0.73 -10.72
CA LYS A 280 11.27 0.45 -9.83
C LYS A 280 11.68 1.78 -10.47
N VAL A 281 12.25 1.73 -11.68
CA VAL A 281 12.76 2.90 -12.39
C VAL A 281 11.67 3.50 -13.28
N SER A 282 10.81 2.71 -13.92
CA SER A 282 9.83 3.21 -14.89
C SER A 282 8.53 3.70 -14.24
N PHE A 283 8.02 4.83 -14.74
CA PHE A 283 6.70 5.33 -14.40
C PHE A 283 5.60 4.38 -14.90
N PRO A 284 4.46 4.27 -14.19
CA PRO A 284 3.32 3.47 -14.61
C PRO A 284 2.77 3.81 -15.99
N ASN A 285 2.71 2.82 -16.87
CA ASN A 285 2.05 2.98 -18.16
C ASN A 285 0.58 2.53 -18.10
N PRO A 286 -0.28 3.13 -18.94
CA PRO A 286 -1.67 2.70 -19.08
C PRO A 286 -1.72 1.22 -19.50
N THR A 287 -2.75 0.53 -19.03
CA THR A 287 -3.07 -0.86 -19.39
C THR A 287 -4.25 -0.90 -20.36
N LEU A 288 -4.71 -2.09 -20.73
CA LEU A 288 -5.94 -2.26 -21.52
C LEU A 288 -7.19 -1.72 -20.81
N ASN A 289 -7.14 -1.57 -19.48
CA ASN A 289 -8.25 -1.02 -18.72
C ASN A 289 -8.37 0.50 -18.94
N PRO A 290 -9.53 1.03 -19.42
CA PRO A 290 -9.71 2.45 -19.71
C PRO A 290 -9.52 3.36 -18.49
N PHE A 291 -9.80 2.87 -17.28
CA PHE A 291 -9.58 3.62 -16.04
C PHE A 291 -8.11 3.98 -15.84
N THR A 292 -7.18 3.23 -16.45
CA THR A 292 -5.74 3.46 -16.34
C THR A 292 -5.18 4.38 -17.43
N TRP A 293 -5.97 4.74 -18.45
CA TRP A 293 -5.51 5.56 -19.58
C TRP A 293 -5.10 6.97 -19.15
N ILE A 294 -5.67 7.46 -18.04
CA ILE A 294 -5.30 8.74 -17.45
C ILE A 294 -3.81 8.83 -17.04
N PHE A 295 -3.09 7.71 -16.88
CA PHE A 295 -1.63 7.70 -16.73
C PHE A 295 -0.89 8.37 -17.90
N THR A 296 -1.51 8.46 -19.08
CA THR A 296 -0.96 9.19 -20.22
C THR A 296 -0.91 10.70 -19.99
N LEU A 297 -1.80 11.22 -19.14
CA LEU A 297 -2.00 12.65 -18.91
C LEU A 297 -1.38 13.10 -17.58
N VAL A 298 -1.46 12.28 -16.53
CA VAL A 298 -1.07 12.68 -15.17
C VAL A 298 -0.25 11.64 -14.44
N SER A 299 0.51 12.10 -13.45
CA SER A 299 1.46 11.27 -12.71
C SER A 299 0.83 10.56 -11.51
N CYS A 300 -0.20 11.15 -10.92
CA CYS A 300 -0.89 10.64 -9.73
C CYS A 300 -2.39 10.50 -9.98
N PRO A 301 -2.83 9.64 -10.91
CA PRO A 301 -4.24 9.53 -11.27
C PRO A 301 -5.14 9.01 -10.16
N ASN A 302 -4.59 8.28 -9.17
CA ASN A 302 -5.33 7.87 -7.98
C ASN A 302 -5.86 9.10 -7.21
N TYR A 303 -5.05 10.16 -7.09
CA TYR A 303 -5.48 11.41 -6.46
C TYR A 303 -6.51 12.17 -7.31
N THR A 304 -6.43 12.07 -8.64
CA THR A 304 -7.42 12.66 -9.54
C THR A 304 -8.80 12.03 -9.32
N TYR A 305 -8.86 10.70 -9.30
CA TYR A 305 -10.10 9.98 -9.03
C TYR A 305 -10.61 10.22 -7.62
N GLU A 306 -9.73 10.22 -6.62
CA GLU A 306 -10.10 10.51 -5.22
C GLU A 306 -10.77 11.88 -5.08
N ILE A 307 -10.18 12.94 -5.64
CA ILE A 307 -10.79 14.27 -5.66
C ILE A 307 -12.10 14.27 -6.46
N GLY A 308 -12.14 13.55 -7.59
CA GLY A 308 -13.35 13.36 -8.38
C GLY A 308 -14.51 12.77 -7.57
N SER A 309 -14.24 11.75 -6.75
CA SER A 309 -15.23 11.17 -5.82
C SER A 309 -15.76 12.23 -4.85
N TRP A 310 -14.89 13.01 -4.19
CA TRP A 310 -15.32 14.03 -3.23
C TRP A 310 -16.06 15.21 -3.88
N LEU A 311 -15.68 15.60 -5.10
CA LEU A 311 -16.42 16.59 -5.89
C LEU A 311 -17.81 16.07 -6.28
N CYS A 312 -17.91 14.83 -6.76
CA CYS A 312 -19.19 14.19 -7.05
C CYS A 312 -20.06 14.08 -5.78
N PHE A 313 -19.47 13.71 -4.64
CA PHE A 313 -20.19 13.64 -3.37
C PHE A 313 -20.69 15.02 -2.90
N THR A 314 -19.89 16.07 -3.11
CA THR A 314 -20.28 17.46 -2.87
C THR A 314 -21.46 17.87 -3.73
N VAL A 315 -21.42 17.59 -5.04
CA VAL A 315 -22.52 17.89 -5.98
C VAL A 315 -23.76 17.06 -5.63
N MET A 316 -23.61 15.79 -5.29
CA MET A 316 -24.71 14.89 -4.95
C MET A 316 -25.48 15.37 -3.71
N THR A 317 -24.77 15.81 -2.67
CA THR A 317 -25.36 16.19 -1.38
C THR A 317 -25.65 17.68 -1.27
N GLN A 318 -25.03 18.51 -2.12
CA GLN A 318 -25.11 19.97 -2.11
C GLN A 318 -24.93 20.57 -0.70
N THR A 319 -23.97 20.01 0.05
CA THR A 319 -23.74 20.35 1.46
C THR A 319 -22.37 21.02 1.64
N LEU A 320 -22.35 22.23 2.20
CA LEU A 320 -21.14 23.05 2.34
C LEU A 320 -19.99 22.33 3.08
N PRO A 321 -20.21 21.68 4.24
CA PRO A 321 -19.18 20.90 4.92
C PRO A 321 -18.44 19.88 4.04
N VAL A 322 -19.15 19.22 3.11
CA VAL A 322 -18.53 18.28 2.16
C VAL A 322 -17.59 19.01 1.20
N GLY A 323 -18.02 20.15 0.66
CA GLY A 323 -17.21 20.97 -0.24
C GLY A 323 -15.95 21.51 0.44
N VAL A 324 -16.05 21.93 1.70
CA VAL A 324 -14.89 22.36 2.50
C VAL A 324 -13.90 21.20 2.69
N PHE A 325 -14.39 20.02 3.06
CA PHE A 325 -13.55 18.83 3.20
C PHE A 325 -12.85 18.48 1.87
N ALA A 326 -13.61 18.44 0.76
CA ALA A 326 -13.09 18.16 -0.57
C ALA A 326 -11.99 19.15 -0.99
N LEU A 327 -12.18 20.44 -0.70
CA LEU A 327 -11.19 21.48 -0.99
C LEU A 327 -9.89 21.27 -0.20
N LEU A 328 -9.97 21.08 1.12
CA LEU A 328 -8.80 20.88 1.96
C LEU A 328 -8.02 19.61 1.58
N MET A 329 -8.73 18.52 1.32
CA MET A 329 -8.15 17.27 0.82
C MET A 329 -7.48 17.46 -0.53
N SER A 330 -8.11 18.21 -1.44
CA SER A 330 -7.53 18.53 -2.75
C SER A 330 -6.21 19.29 -2.62
N VAL A 331 -6.15 20.31 -1.76
CA VAL A 331 -4.91 21.08 -1.53
C VAL A 331 -3.78 20.18 -1.04
N GLN A 332 -4.07 19.29 -0.08
CA GLN A 332 -3.09 18.34 0.45
C GLN A 332 -2.59 17.38 -0.63
N MET A 333 -3.49 16.78 -1.40
CA MET A 333 -3.16 15.82 -2.45
C MET A 333 -2.38 16.46 -3.59
N VAL A 334 -2.68 17.72 -3.96
CA VAL A 334 -1.89 18.49 -4.92
C VAL A 334 -0.43 18.60 -4.47
N GLN A 335 -0.19 18.93 -3.20
CA GLN A 335 1.17 19.06 -2.68
C GLN A 335 1.92 17.73 -2.73
N TRP A 336 1.27 16.62 -2.40
CA TRP A 336 1.83 15.27 -2.52
C TRP A 336 2.10 14.88 -3.97
N ALA A 337 1.15 15.16 -4.87
CA ALA A 337 1.28 14.88 -6.29
C ALA A 337 2.47 15.61 -6.91
N ARG A 338 2.65 16.90 -6.59
CA ARG A 338 3.79 17.69 -7.05
C ARG A 338 5.12 17.11 -6.60
N LYS A 339 5.25 16.76 -5.31
CA LYS A 339 6.47 16.14 -4.76
C LYS A 339 6.77 14.82 -5.47
N LYS A 340 5.76 13.99 -5.68
CA LYS A 340 5.87 12.69 -6.35
C LYS A 340 6.24 12.84 -7.83
N HIS A 341 5.60 13.78 -8.54
CA HIS A 341 5.90 14.11 -9.93
C HIS A 341 7.34 14.59 -10.11
N GLN A 342 7.83 15.49 -9.25
CA GLN A 342 9.22 15.97 -9.28
C GLN A 342 10.23 14.84 -9.06
N LEU A 343 9.91 13.89 -8.18
CA LEU A 343 10.76 12.71 -7.97
C LEU A 343 10.80 11.81 -9.22
N TYR A 344 9.70 11.70 -9.96
CA TYR A 344 9.68 10.94 -11.21
C TYR A 344 10.46 11.64 -12.35
N LEU A 345 10.34 12.96 -12.50
CA LEU A 345 11.11 13.72 -13.48
C LEU A 345 12.63 13.57 -13.28
N LYS A 346 13.09 13.40 -12.04
CA LYS A 346 14.50 13.17 -11.71
C LYS A 346 14.99 11.74 -12.00
N LYS A 347 14.09 10.74 -11.91
CA LYS A 347 14.44 9.31 -12.04
C LYS A 347 14.27 8.76 -13.45
N CYS A 348 13.37 9.34 -14.23
CA CYS A 348 13.02 8.86 -15.57
C CYS A 348 12.99 10.02 -16.57
N ILE A 349 13.29 9.69 -17.83
CA ILE A 349 12.91 10.52 -18.97
C ILE A 349 11.40 10.37 -19.17
N MET A 350 10.60 11.02 -18.31
CA MET A 350 9.15 11.11 -18.50
C MET A 350 8.83 12.04 -19.68
N HIS A 351 7.71 11.79 -20.34
CA HIS A 351 7.19 12.69 -21.36
C HIS A 351 6.84 14.04 -20.69
N LYS A 352 7.52 15.11 -21.10
CA LYS A 352 7.41 16.48 -20.53
C LYS A 352 5.97 17.03 -20.47
N TRP A 353 5.05 16.44 -21.22
CA TRP A 353 3.64 16.85 -21.31
C TRP A 353 2.77 16.37 -20.14
N ARG A 354 3.19 15.32 -19.41
CA ARG A 354 2.42 14.81 -18.27
C ARG A 354 2.40 15.81 -17.13
N LYS A 355 1.24 15.94 -16.50
CA LYS A 355 0.99 16.78 -15.34
C LYS A 355 1.05 15.98 -14.04
N ALA A 356 1.01 16.62 -12.89
CA ALA A 356 1.11 15.97 -11.59
C ALA A 356 -0.17 15.20 -11.24
N MET A 357 -1.34 15.80 -11.43
CA MET A 357 -2.64 15.30 -10.94
C MET A 357 -3.86 15.74 -11.76
N ILE A 358 -4.00 17.01 -12.16
CA ILE A 358 -5.16 17.47 -12.93
C ILE A 358 -4.75 17.50 -14.41
N PRO A 359 -5.42 16.73 -15.29
CA PRO A 359 -5.08 16.73 -16.71
C PRO A 359 -5.04 18.15 -17.27
N PHE A 360 -3.98 18.45 -18.03
CA PHE A 360 -3.73 19.74 -18.69
C PHE A 360 -3.52 20.96 -17.79
N VAL A 361 -3.85 20.89 -16.51
CA VAL A 361 -3.71 22.02 -15.57
C VAL A 361 -2.48 21.86 -14.69
N LEU A 362 -2.40 20.79 -13.90
CA LEU A 362 -1.43 20.69 -12.81
C LEU A 362 -0.85 19.32 -12.59
#